data_AF-A0A9P0CGQ3-F1
#
_entry.id   AF-A0A9P0CGQ3-F1
#
_cell.length_a   1.000
_cell.length_b   1.000
_cell.length_c   1.000
_cell.angle_alpha   90.00
_cell.angle_beta   90.00
_cell.angle_gamma   90.00
#
_symmetry.space_group_name_H-M   'P 1'
#
loop_
_entity.id
_entity.type
_entity.pdbx_description
1 polymer ?
#
loop_
_entity_poly.entity_id
_entity_poly.type
_entity_poly.pdbx_seq_one_letter_code
_entity_poly.pdbx_strand_id
1 'polypeptide(L)' 'MNSLEKKGLLRRHPWMVLPTSLGALGLCLTFATPLACAFFKQKASISFDQLEPELKESIKKQSKKIPTEVFFNKGL' A
#
# COMPACT_ATOMS: atom_id res chain seq x y z
N MET A 1 -12.06 11.45 22.86
CA MET A 1 -11.88 11.07 24.28
C MET A 1 -12.91 11.76 25.19
N ASN A 2 -13.02 13.09 25.17
CA ASN A 2 -13.93 13.83 26.07
C ASN A 2 -15.43 13.48 26.03
N SER A 3 -15.99 13.09 24.88
CA SER A 3 -17.42 12.73 24.80
C SER A 3 -17.71 11.34 25.38
N LEU A 4 -16.80 10.39 25.13
CA LEU A 4 -16.89 9.00 25.57
C LEU A 4 -16.58 8.81 27.07
N GLU A 5 -15.71 9.66 27.64
CA GLU A 5 -15.43 9.68 29.08
C GLU A 5 -16.55 10.35 29.89
N LYS A 6 -17.23 11.34 29.30
CA LYS A 6 -18.32 12.08 29.99
C LYS A 6 -19.65 11.32 29.98
N LYS A 7 -19.89 10.45 28.99
CA LYS A 7 -21.16 9.71 28.81
C LYS A 7 -20.91 8.26 28.36
N GLY A 8 -21.56 7.30 29.02
CA GLY A 8 -21.63 5.90 28.58
C GLY A 8 -20.80 4.90 29.40
N LEU A 9 -20.47 3.76 28.77
CA LEU A 9 -19.88 2.57 29.39
C LEU A 9 -18.51 2.83 30.05
N LEU A 10 -17.70 3.73 29.48
CA LEU A 10 -16.35 4.03 29.95
C LEU A 10 -16.31 4.82 31.26
N ARG A 11 -17.36 5.61 31.57
CA ARG A 11 -17.51 6.27 32.88
C ARG A 11 -17.88 5.28 33.99
N ARG A 12 -18.66 4.25 33.65
CA ARG A 12 -19.10 3.20 34.58
C ARG A 12 -17.99 2.16 34.82
N HIS A 13 -17.14 1.92 33.84
CA HIS A 13 -16.00 1.00 33.93
C HIS A 13 -14.72 1.71 33.45
N PRO A 14 -14.08 2.53 34.31
CA PRO A 14 -12.90 3.32 33.92
C PRO A 14 -11.69 2.48 33.48
N TRP A 15 -11.61 1.22 33.93
CA TRP A 15 -10.57 0.29 33.47
C TRP A 15 -10.65 -0.05 31.97
N MET A 16 -11.82 0.12 31.34
CA MET A 16 -12.03 -0.16 29.92
C MET A 16 -11.42 0.91 28.98
N VAL A 17 -11.00 2.06 29.50
CA VAL A 17 -10.43 3.16 28.69
C VAL A 17 -9.16 2.73 27.96
N LEU A 18 -8.26 2.03 28.67
CA LEU A 18 -6.99 1.55 28.13
C LEU A 18 -7.20 0.48 27.05
N PRO A 19 -7.94 -0.64 27.30
CA PRO A 19 -8.24 -1.64 26.28
C PRO A 19 -8.95 -1.07 25.05
N THR A 20 -9.92 -0.16 25.23
CA THR A 20 -10.68 0.40 24.12
C THR A 20 -9.80 1.27 23.22
N SER A 21 -8.92 2.07 23.82
CA SER A 21 -8.01 2.96 23.07
C SER A 21 -6.93 2.17 22.34
N LEU A 22 -6.32 1.19 23.00
CA LEU A 22 -5.32 0.31 22.40
C LEU A 22 -5.94 -0.59 21.31
N GLY A 23 -7.16 -1.07 21.52
CA GLY A 23 -7.91 -1.85 20.54
C GLY A 23 -8.24 -1.03 19.30
N ALA A 24 -8.74 0.21 19.46
CA ALA A 24 -9.01 1.11 18.34
C ALA A 24 -7.72 1.48 17.59
N LEU A 25 -6.64 1.81 18.30
CA LEU A 25 -5.35 2.10 17.69
C LEU A 25 -4.81 0.88 16.93
N GLY A 26 -4.81 -0.29 17.56
CA GLY A 26 -4.37 -1.54 16.96
C GLY A 26 -5.16 -1.87 15.68
N LEU A 27 -6.49 -1.75 15.74
CA LEU A 27 -7.35 -1.95 14.59
C LEU A 27 -7.06 -0.96 13.45
N CYS A 28 -6.84 0.32 13.76
CA CYS A 28 -6.43 1.30 12.75
C CYS A 28 -5.07 0.92 12.12
N LEU A 29 -4.08 0.54 12.93
CA LEU A 29 -2.75 0.19 12.47
C LEU A 29 -2.72 -1.09 11.63
N THR A 30 -3.53 -2.10 11.95
CA THR A 30 -3.61 -3.34 11.16
C THR A 30 -4.05 -3.09 9.73
N PHE A 31 -4.85 -2.05 9.47
CA PHE A 31 -5.31 -1.71 8.13
C PHE A 31 -4.48 -0.62 7.46
N ALA A 32 -3.97 0.37 8.21
CA ALA A 32 -3.26 1.50 7.63
C ALA A 32 -2.01 1.07 6.83
N THR A 33 -1.19 0.17 7.36
CA THR A 33 0.03 -0.30 6.71
C THR A 33 -0.22 -1.07 5.41
N PRO A 34 -1.04 -2.14 5.38
CA PRO A 34 -1.31 -2.84 4.12
C PRO A 34 -2.05 -1.96 3.11
N LEU A 35 -2.89 -1.01 3.54
CA LEU A 35 -3.53 -0.06 2.64
C LEU A 35 -2.53 0.91 2.00
N ALA A 36 -1.57 1.43 2.77
CA ALA A 36 -0.50 2.26 2.23
C ALA A 36 0.34 1.49 1.20
N CYS A 37 0.67 0.23 1.49
CA CYS A 37 1.39 -0.64 0.56
C CYS A 37 0.57 -1.01 -0.69
N ALA A 38 -0.76 -1.14 -0.57
CA ALA A 38 -1.66 -1.46 -1.69
C ALA A 38 -1.98 -0.25 -2.58
N PHE A 39 -1.92 0.96 -2.03
CA PHE A 39 -2.23 2.18 -2.79
C PHE A 39 -1.20 2.44 -3.91
N PHE A 40 0.05 2.01 -3.72
CA PHE A 40 1.08 2.09 -4.75
C PHE A 40 1.11 0.80 -5.58
N LYS A 41 0.74 0.91 -6.86
CA LYS A 41 0.89 -0.20 -7.82
C LYS A 41 2.38 -0.50 -8.00
N GLN A 42 2.84 -1.59 -7.39
CA GLN A 42 4.22 -2.07 -7.53
C GLN A 42 4.55 -2.40 -8.98
N LYS A 43 3.61 -2.98 -9.74
CA LYS A 43 3.80 -3.33 -11.16
C LYS A 43 3.25 -2.23 -12.06
N ALA A 44 4.10 -1.69 -12.93
CA ALA A 44 3.71 -0.77 -13.99
C ALA A 44 4.06 -1.33 -15.36
N SER A 45 3.38 -0.82 -16.39
CA SER A 45 3.72 -1.05 -17.78
C SER A 45 4.21 0.23 -18.45
N ILE A 46 5.03 0.05 -19.47
CA ILE A 46 5.45 1.09 -20.41
C ILE A 46 5.49 0.49 -21.82
N SER A 47 5.12 1.30 -22.83
CA SER A 47 5.22 0.87 -24.22
C SER A 47 6.67 0.63 -24.62
N PHE A 48 6.92 -0.42 -25.40
CA PHE A 48 8.25 -0.71 -25.93
C PHE A 48 8.84 0.47 -26.71
N ASP A 49 8.01 1.24 -27.41
CA ASP A 49 8.44 2.38 -28.22
C ASP A 49 8.92 3.57 -27.38
N GLN A 50 8.54 3.62 -26.10
CA GLN A 50 8.96 4.66 -25.15
C GLN A 50 10.24 4.28 -24.38
N LEU A 51 10.75 3.07 -24.55
CA LEU A 51 11.99 2.64 -23.89
C LEU A 51 13.24 3.35 -24.44
N GLU A 52 14.25 3.45 -23.59
CA GLU A 52 15.57 3.94 -23.97
C GLU A 52 16.22 3.04 -25.04
N PRO A 53 17.03 3.60 -25.96
CA PRO A 53 17.61 2.83 -27.07
C PRO A 53 18.40 1.60 -26.62
N GLU A 54 19.19 1.72 -25.54
CA GLU A 54 20.00 0.63 -25.00
C GLU A 54 19.16 -0.55 -24.49
N LEU A 55 18.01 -0.26 -23.86
CA LEU A 55 17.06 -1.27 -23.39
C LEU A 55 16.34 -1.94 -24.57
N LYS A 56 15.95 -1.17 -25.59
CA LYS A 56 15.34 -1.72 -26.82
C LYS A 56 16.29 -2.70 -27.52
N GLU A 57 17.57 -2.36 -27.63
CA GLU A 57 18.57 -3.26 -28.23
C GLU A 57 18.76 -4.53 -27.43
N SER A 58 18.86 -4.42 -26.10
CA SER A 58 19.01 -5.56 -25.21
C SER A 58 17.83 -6.53 -25.32
N ILE A 59 16.60 -6.00 -25.35
CA ILE A 59 15.37 -6.80 -25.51
C ILE A 59 15.32 -7.46 -26.90
N LYS A 60 15.69 -6.74 -27.97
CA LYS A 60 15.74 -7.30 -29.34
C LYS A 60 16.76 -8.43 -29.48
N LYS A 61 17.88 -8.37 -28.76
CA LYS A 61 18.89 -9.45 -28.74
C LYS A 61 18.40 -10.70 -28.00
N GLN A 62 17.63 -10.52 -26.93
CA GLN A 62 17.15 -11.61 -26.06
C GLN A 62 15.82 -12.23 -26.52
N SER A 63 15.00 -11.48 -27.27
CA SER A 63 13.63 -11.88 -27.61
C SER A 63 13.46 -12.11 -29.11
N LYS A 64 12.89 -13.26 -29.51
CA LYS A 64 12.53 -13.56 -30.91
C LYS A 64 11.41 -12.69 -31.46
N LYS A 65 10.60 -12.09 -30.59
CA LYS A 65 9.48 -11.21 -30.94
C LYS A 65 9.56 -9.94 -30.12
N ILE A 66 9.31 -8.80 -30.77
CA ILE A 66 9.29 -7.50 -30.12
C ILE A 66 7.98 -7.38 -29.32
N PRO A 67 8.04 -7.10 -28.00
CA PRO A 67 6.86 -6.90 -27.19
C PRO A 67 6.24 -5.53 -27.45
N THR A 68 4.91 -5.42 -27.28
CA THR A 68 4.21 -4.12 -27.38
C THR A 68 4.36 -3.31 -26.10
N GLU A 69 4.36 -3.98 -24.94
CA GLU A 69 4.56 -3.38 -23.62
C GLU A 69 5.52 -4.22 -22.79
N VAL A 70 6.25 -3.57 -21.89
CA VAL A 70 7.07 -4.23 -20.88
C VAL A 70 6.59 -3.86 -19.50
N PHE A 71 6.76 -4.78 -18.55
CA PHE A 71 6.40 -4.57 -17.16
C PHE A 71 7.63 -4.42 -16.29
N PHE A 72 7.57 -3.50 -15.34
CA PHE A 72 8.63 -3.28 -14.38
C PHE A 72 8.04 -3.00 -13.00
N ASN A 73 8.85 -3.20 -11.97
CA ASN A 73 8.50 -2.81 -10.62
C ASN A 73 8.82 -1.32 -10.44
N LYS A 74 7.80 -0.50 -10.13
CA LYS A 74 7.96 0.92 -9.82
C LYS A 74 8.66 1.18 -8.49
N GLY A 75 8.77 0.16 -7.63
CA GLY A 75 9.48 0.20 -6.37
C GLY A 75 8.63 -0.19 -5.17
N LEU A 76 9.32 -0.56 -4.10
CA LEU A 76 9.17 0.08 -2.78
C LEU A 76 10.24 1.16 -2.71
#